data_AF-A0A2W7MSW6-F1
#
_entry.id   AF-A0A2W7MSW6-F1
#
_cell.length_a   1.000
_cell.length_b   1.000
_cell.length_c   1.000
_cell.angle_alpha   90.00
_cell.angle_beta   90.00
_cell.angle_gamma   90.00
#
_symmetry.space_group_name_H-M   'P 1'
#
loop_
_entity.id
_entity.type
_entity.pdbx_description
1 polymer ?
#
loop_
_entity_poly.entity_id
_entity_poly.type
_entity_poly.pdbx_seq_one_letter_code
_entity_poly.pdbx_strand_id
1 'polypeptide(L)' 'MIDPQRHETIKRRLKQRGTSLAQVARDLEVLPSTVSIVSQGHRKSDRIQRAIALRLDTTAEALFPEKYSKEDVA' A
#
# COMPACT_ATOMS: atom_id res chain seq x y z
N MET A 1 2.44 -6.43 -10.35
CA MET A 1 2.49 -7.90 -10.24
C MET A 1 1.81 -8.25 -8.93
N ILE A 2 1.08 -9.36 -8.83
CA ILE A 2 0.51 -9.75 -7.53
C ILE A 2 1.69 -10.19 -6.65
N ASP A 3 1.86 -9.55 -5.50
CA ASP A 3 2.94 -9.87 -4.55
C ASP A 3 2.33 -10.20 -3.18
N PRO A 4 2.09 -11.49 -2.89
CA PRO A 4 1.53 -11.91 -1.62
C PRO A 4 2.48 -11.63 -0.44
N GLN A 5 3.80 -11.61 -0.66
CA GLN A 5 4.78 -11.40 0.40
C GLN A 5 4.84 -9.94 0.85
N ARG A 6 4.70 -8.99 -0.09
CA ARG A 6 4.52 -7.58 0.23
C ARG A 6 3.24 -7.33 1.02
N HIS A 7 2.13 -7.93 0.64
CA HIS A 7 0.86 -7.76 1.36
C HIS A 7 1.01 -8.17 2.84
N GLU A 8 1.59 -9.33 3.11
CA GLU A 8 1.85 -9.78 4.48
C GLU A 8 2.88 -8.91 5.21
N THR A 9 3.90 -8.41 4.50
CA THR A 9 4.88 -7.48 5.07
C THR A 9 4.24 -6.15 5.47
N ILE A 10 3.37 -5.59 4.63
CA ILE A 10 2.61 -4.36 4.93
C ILE A 10 1.74 -4.59 6.16
N LYS A 11 0.96 -5.68 6.21
CA LYS A 11 0.12 -6.03 7.36
C LYS A 11 0.94 -6.14 8.64
N ARG A 12 2.07 -6.84 8.60
CA ARG A 12 2.96 -7.00 9.76
C ARG A 12 3.50 -5.66 10.24
N ARG A 13 4.01 -4.82 9.34
CA ARG A 13 4.56 -3.50 9.69
C ARG A 13 3.48 -2.53 10.21
N LEU A 14 2.27 -2.54 9.64
CA LEU A 14 1.15 -1.74 10.14
C LEU A 14 0.78 -2.18 11.57
N LYS A 15 0.72 -3.49 11.82
CA LYS A 15 0.45 -4.05 13.15
C LYS A 15 1.51 -3.62 14.17
N GLN A 16 2.79 -3.67 13.81
CA GLN A 16 3.90 -3.19 14.66
C GLN A 16 3.77 -1.71 15.03
N ARG A 17 3.07 -0.92 14.21
CA ARG A 17 2.81 0.51 14.41
C ARG A 17 1.44 0.81 15.03
N GLY A 18 0.74 -0.22 15.50
CA GLY A 18 -0.58 -0.07 16.14
C GLY A 18 -1.72 0.29 15.16
N THR A 19 -1.54 0.07 13.87
CA THR A 19 -2.54 0.37 12.83
C THR A 19 -2.82 -0.85 11.94
N SER A 20 -3.72 -0.70 10.96
CA SER A 20 -4.12 -1.78 10.05
C SER A 20 -4.63 -1.25 8.70
N LEU A 21 -4.75 -2.12 7.69
CA LEU A 21 -5.37 -1.77 6.41
C LEU A 21 -6.83 -1.31 6.57
N ALA A 22 -7.55 -1.86 7.54
CA ALA A 22 -8.91 -1.44 7.86
C ALA A 22 -8.96 -0.03 8.48
N GLN A 23 -7.94 0.35 9.26
CA GLN A 23 -7.81 1.73 9.74
C GLN A 23 -7.52 2.68 8.57
N VAL A 24 -6.57 2.33 7.69
CA VAL A 24 -6.30 3.12 6.47
C VAL A 24 -7.55 3.28 5.60
N ALA A 25 -8.34 2.22 5.45
CA ALA A 25 -9.60 2.27 4.71
C ALA A 25 -10.61 3.25 5.33
N ARG A 26 -10.76 3.21 6.66
CA ARG A 26 -11.61 4.15 7.41
C ARG A 26 -11.15 5.59 7.24
N ASP A 27 -9.85 5.84 7.36
CA ASP A 27 -9.29 7.20 7.24
C ASP A 27 -9.46 7.79 5.81
N LEU A 28 -9.55 6.92 4.80
CA LEU A 28 -9.75 7.31 3.41
C LEU A 28 -11.21 7.26 2.96
N GLU A 29 -12.12 6.83 3.83
CA GLU A 29 -13.54 6.62 3.53
C GLU A 29 -13.78 5.66 2.35
N VAL A 30 -12.99 4.57 2.29
CA VAL A 30 -13.11 3.53 1.26
C VAL A 30 -13.35 2.15 1.88
N LEU A 31 -13.74 1.18 1.05
CA LEU A 31 -13.91 -0.19 1.52
C LEU A 31 -12.55 -0.83 1.88
N PRO A 32 -12.47 -1.64 2.96
CA PRO A 32 -11.25 -2.39 3.29
C PRO A 32 -10.76 -3.30 2.17
N SER A 33 -11.67 -3.86 1.37
CA SER A 33 -11.35 -4.67 0.20
C SER A 33 -10.59 -3.87 -0.88
N THR A 34 -10.94 -2.59 -1.07
CA THR A 34 -10.23 -1.69 -1.99
C THR A 34 -8.77 -1.51 -1.57
N VAL A 35 -8.52 -1.29 -0.27
CA VAL A 35 -7.16 -1.14 0.26
C VAL A 35 -6.38 -2.45 0.17
N SER A 36 -7.03 -3.60 0.43
CA SER A 36 -6.41 -4.92 0.30
C SER A 36 -5.94 -5.22 -1.12
N ILE A 37 -6.81 -4.99 -2.12
CA ILE A 37 -6.52 -5.19 -3.55
C ILE A 37 -5.33 -4.32 -3.99
N VAL A 38 -5.24 -3.08 -3.50
CA VAL A 38 -4.08 -2.20 -3.77
C VAL A 38 -2.81 -2.70 -3.07
N SER A 39 -2.91 -3.11 -1.80
CA SER A 39 -1.78 -3.65 -1.03
C SER A 39 -1.16 -4.91 -1.67
N GLN A 40 -1.99 -5.72 -2.32
CA GLN A 40 -1.59 -6.92 -3.05
C GLN A 40 -1.00 -6.64 -4.44
N GLY A 41 -1.15 -5.40 -4.95
CA GLY A 41 -0.65 -5.00 -6.28
C GLY A 41 -1.63 -5.22 -7.44
N HIS A 42 -2.90 -5.57 -7.18
CA HIS A 42 -3.93 -5.73 -8.21
C HIS A 42 -4.44 -4.38 -8.78
N ARG A 43 -4.26 -3.30 -8.02
CA ARG A 43 -4.63 -1.93 -8.40
C ARG A 43 -3.52 -0.96 -7.96
N LYS A 44 -3.33 0.12 -8.71
CA LYS A 44 -2.24 1.10 -8.52
C LYS A 44 -2.74 2.47 -8.04
N SER A 45 -3.73 2.49 -7.15
CA SER A 45 -4.30 3.75 -6.64
C SER A 45 -3.24 4.53 -5.85
N ASP A 46 -2.85 5.69 -6.38
CA ASP A 46 -1.83 6.54 -5.78
C ASP A 46 -2.19 7.00 -4.36
N ARG A 47 -3.43 7.46 -4.18
CA ARG A 47 -3.97 7.89 -2.89
C ARG A 47 -3.84 6.82 -1.81
N ILE A 48 -4.19 5.57 -2.14
CA ILE A 48 -4.13 4.45 -1.19
C ILE A 48 -2.68 4.03 -0.93
N GLN A 49 -1.86 3.94 -1.97
CA GLN A 49 -0.44 3.57 -1.82
C GLN A 49 0.31 4.57 -0.93
N ARG A 50 0.10 5.88 -1.15
CA ARG A 50 0.68 6.95 -0.33
C ARG A 50 0.18 6.90 1.11
N ALA A 51 -1.11 6.65 1.34
CA ALA A 51 -1.64 6.53 2.69
C ALA A 51 -1.02 5.35 3.47
N ILE A 52 -0.85 4.19 2.83
CA ILE A 52 -0.16 3.05 3.44
C ILE A 52 1.30 3.40 3.73
N ALA A 53 1.99 4.02 2.77
CA ALA A 53 3.39 4.39 2.91
C ALA A 53 3.61 5.41 4.06
N LEU A 54 2.73 6.40 4.17
CA LEU A 54 2.72 7.39 5.25
C LEU A 54 2.59 6.70 6.61
N ARG A 55 1.69 5.72 6.76
CA ARG A 55 1.56 4.95 8.01
C ARG A 55 2.82 4.14 8.35
N LEU A 56 3.66 3.83 7.36
CA LEU A 56 4.87 3.02 7.51
C LEU A 56 6.17 3.85 7.54
N ASP A 57 6.08 5.18 7.60
CA ASP A 57 7.18 6.14 7.43
C ASP A 57 8.10 5.78 6.26
N THR A 58 7.48 5.55 5.10
CA THR A 58 8.20 5.24 3.86
C THR A 58 7.51 5.91 2.68
N THR A 59 8.02 5.67 1.47
CA THR A 59 7.46 6.24 0.24
C THR A 59 6.66 5.19 -0.53
N ALA A 60 5.72 5.65 -1.37
CA ALA A 60 4.92 4.74 -2.19
C ALA A 60 5.80 4.00 -3.21
N GLU A 61 6.90 4.62 -3.64
CA GLU A 61 7.92 4.14 -4.55
C GLU A 61 8.69 2.96 -3.94
N ALA A 62 9.12 3.11 -2.68
CA ALA A 62 9.83 2.05 -1.96
C ALA A 62 8.91 0.86 -1.65
N LEU A 63 7.63 1.13 -1.38
CA LEU A 63 6.67 0.08 -1.00
C LEU A 63 5.99 -0.59 -2.21
N PHE A 64 5.83 0.12 -3.31
CA PHE A 64 5.18 -0.33 -4.54
C PHE A 64 6.05 -0.04 -5.77
N PRO A 65 7.24 -0.66 -5.88
CA PRO A 65 8.20 -0.35 -6.94
C PRO A 65 7.61 -0.58 -8.34
N GLU A 66 6.77 -1.58 -8.54
CA GLU A 66 6.11 -1.88 -9.83
C GLU A 66 5.27 -0.75 -10.47
N LYS A 67 4.92 0.30 -9.71
CA LYS A 67 4.29 1.50 -10.27
C LYS A 67 5.33 2.49 -10.80
N TYR A 68 6.52 2.52 -10.20
CA TYR A 68 7.57 3.49 -10.44
C TYR A 68 8.83 2.89 -11.11
N SER A 69 8.89 1.57 -11.26
CA SER A 69 9.98 0.82 -11.91
C SER A 69 9.75 0.60 -13.39
N LYS A 70 8.75 1.25 -14.00
CA LYS A 70 8.61 1.32 -15.45
C LYS A 70 8.44 2.79 -15.85
N GLU A 71 9.54 3.34 -16.35
CA GLU A 71 9.61 4.43 -17.34
C GLU A 71 9.04 5.80 -16.93
N ASP A 72 9.92 6.63 -16.35
CA ASP A 72 10.05 8.06 -16.70
C ASP A 72 11.54 8.45 -16.53
N VAL A 73 12.38 7.80 -17.32
CA VAL A 73 13.67 8.33 -17.78
C VAL A 73 13.65 8.24 -19.30
N ALA A 74 12.96 9.19 -19.91
CA ALA A 74 13.08 9.55 -21.32
C ALA A 74 12.75 11.03 -21.49
#